data_AF-M1AIL2-F1
#
_entry.id   AF-M1AIL2-F1
#
_cell.length_a   1.000
_cell.length_b   1.000
_cell.length_c   1.000
_cell.angle_alpha   90.00
_cell.angle_beta   90.00
_cell.angle_gamma   90.00
#
_symmetry.space_group_name_H-M   'P 1'
#
loop_
_entity.id
_entity.type
_entity.pdbx_description
1 polymer ?
#
loop_
_entity_poly.entity_id
_entity_poly.type
_entity_poly.pdbx_seq_one_letter_code
_entity_poly.pdbx_strand_id
1 'polypeptide(L)'
;MSLACARVLRISTMLLKKGAERGLTPSAIGGIMCRETLKKESIIEQIVEEAEESVLPGTSEAAFLQSVSVIMDRRLGDLIK
;
A
#
# COMPACT_ATOMS: atom_id res chain seq x y z
N MET A 1 -12.87 -4.51 -15.94
CA MET A 1 -12.31 -3.78 -14.78
C MET A 1 -11.29 -2.78 -15.29
N SER A 2 -11.35 -1.51 -14.92
CA SER A 2 -10.34 -0.53 -15.37
C SER A 2 -8.97 -0.84 -14.79
N LEU A 3 -7.90 -0.37 -15.44
CA LEU A 3 -6.52 -0.50 -14.92
C LEU A 3 -6.40 0.06 -13.50
N ALA A 4 -7.02 1.22 -13.24
CA ALA A 4 -7.05 1.84 -11.92
C ALA A 4 -7.77 0.96 -10.88
N CYS A 5 -8.95 0.42 -11.18
CA CYS A 5 -9.65 -0.48 -10.25
C CYS A 5 -8.85 -1.75 -9.97
N ALA A 6 -8.21 -2.32 -11.01
CA ALA A 6 -7.37 -3.51 -10.85
C ALA A 6 -6.16 -3.24 -9.97
N ARG A 7 -5.52 -2.07 -10.12
CA ARG A 7 -4.39 -1.63 -9.29
C ARG A 7 -4.81 -1.47 -7.83
N VAL A 8 -5.88 -0.72 -7.57
CA VAL A 8 -6.42 -0.55 -6.22
C VAL A 8 -6.70 -1.91 -5.57
N LEU A 9 -7.36 -2.83 -6.28
CA LEU A 9 -7.63 -4.17 -5.76
C LEU A 9 -6.35 -4.94 -5.43
N ARG A 10 -5.34 -4.90 -6.30
CA ARG A 10 -4.05 -5.59 -6.08
C ARG A 10 -3.32 -5.03 -4.86
N ILE A 11 -3.27 -3.71 -4.73
CA ILE A 11 -2.59 -3.05 -3.60
C ILE A 11 -3.34 -3.33 -2.29
N SER A 12 -4.67 -3.20 -2.27
CA SER A 12 -5.49 -3.53 -1.10
C SER A 12 -5.34 -4.99 -0.67
N THR A 13 -5.36 -5.93 -1.62
CA THR A 13 -5.17 -7.36 -1.29
C THR A 13 -3.74 -7.69 -0.86
N MET A 14 -2.74 -6.96 -1.37
CA MET A 14 -1.36 -7.06 -0.90
C MET A 14 -1.24 -6.63 0.56
N LEU A 15 -1.86 -5.51 0.94
CA LEU A 15 -1.91 -5.04 2.33
C LEU A 15 -2.61 -6.06 3.23
N LEU A 16 -3.77 -6.57 2.81
CA LEU A 16 -4.51 -7.58 3.59
C LEU A 16 -3.66 -8.82 3.86
N LYS A 17 -2.96 -9.34 2.85
CA LYS A 17 -2.08 -10.52 2.99
C LYS A 17 -0.88 -10.23 3.91
N LYS A 18 -0.13 -9.18 3.61
CA LYS A 18 1.10 -8.82 4.34
C LYS A 18 0.83 -8.39 5.77
N GLY A 19 -0.28 -7.69 6.01
CA GLY A 19 -0.72 -7.27 7.33
C GLY A 19 -1.15 -8.45 8.18
N ALA A 20 -1.95 -9.37 7.63
CA ALA A 20 -2.38 -10.58 8.33
C ALA A 20 -1.20 -11.51 8.67
N GLU A 21 -0.27 -11.71 7.72
CA GLU A 21 0.97 -12.48 7.95
C GLU A 21 1.82 -11.91 9.11
N ARG A 22 1.73 -10.59 9.31
CA ARG A 22 2.42 -9.86 10.40
C ARG A 22 1.62 -9.77 11.70
N GLY A 23 0.45 -10.39 11.77
CA GLY A 23 -0.40 -10.38 12.97
C GLY A 23 -1.13 -9.05 13.22
N LEU A 24 -1.22 -8.17 12.22
CA LEU A 24 -2.04 -6.96 12.35
C LEU A 24 -3.51 -7.31 12.49
N THR A 25 -4.20 -6.62 13.40
CA THR A 25 -5.65 -6.77 13.57
C THR A 25 -6.39 -6.20 12.36
N PRO A 26 -7.64 -6.65 12.11
CA PRO A 26 -8.50 -6.02 11.10
C PRO A 26 -8.65 -4.50 11.29
N SER A 27 -8.71 -4.02 12.54
CA SER A 27 -8.78 -2.59 12.85
C SER A 27 -7.50 -1.84 12.48
N ALA A 28 -6.32 -2.42 12.72
CA ALA A 28 -5.05 -1.83 12.32
C ALA A 28 -4.93 -1.77 10.79
N ILE A 29 -5.29 -2.85 10.09
CA ILE A 29 -5.30 -2.87 8.62
C ILE A 29 -6.29 -1.84 8.05
N GLY A 30 -7.50 -1.76 8.61
CA GLY A 30 -8.49 -0.76 8.23
C GLY A 30 -7.98 0.68 8.46
N GLY A 31 -7.27 0.91 9.57
CA GLY A 31 -6.63 2.21 9.86
C GLY A 31 -5.56 2.60 8.84
N ILE A 32 -4.82 1.63 8.28
CA ILE A 32 -3.83 1.88 7.22
C ILE A 32 -4.50 2.31 5.91
N MET A 33 -5.67 1.73 5.61
CA MET A 33 -6.43 2.03 4.38
C MET A 33 -7.22 3.34 4.45
N CYS A 34 -7.59 3.77 5.65
CA CYS A 34 -8.48 4.90 5.85
C CYS A 34 -7.73 6.19 6.17
N ARG A 35 -8.22 7.31 5.65
CA ARG A 35 -7.80 8.64 6.09
C ARG A 35 -8.40 8.94 7.45
N GLU A 36 -7.59 9.46 8.37
CA GLU A 36 -8.06 9.92 9.69
C GLU A 36 -8.94 11.17 9.56
N THR A 37 -8.60 12.04 8.61
CA THR A 37 -9.40 13.22 8.24
C THR A 37 -9.36 13.39 6.72
N LEU A 38 -10.27 14.17 6.15
CA LEU A 38 -10.28 14.43 4.70
C LEU A 38 -8.95 15.00 4.14
N LYS A 39 -8.14 15.63 5.01
CA LYS A 39 -6.90 16.33 4.65
C LYS A 39 -5.63 15.53 4.93
N LYS A 40 -5.71 14.48 5.74
CA LYS A 40 -4.54 13.68 6.14
C LYS A 40 -4.54 12.40 5.33
N GLU A 41 -3.49 12.21 4.54
CA GLU A 41 -3.30 10.98 3.78
C GLU A 41 -3.20 9.76 4.69
N SER A 42 -3.78 8.68 4.20
CA SER A 42 -3.65 7.36 4.81
C SER A 42 -2.26 6.79 4.55
N ILE A 43 -1.89 5.78 5.35
CA ILE A 43 -0.59 5.11 5.17
C ILE A 43 -0.54 4.41 3.80
N ILE A 44 -1.66 3.86 3.31
CA ILE A 44 -1.69 3.24 1.99
C ILE A 44 -1.48 4.24 0.86
N GLU A 45 -1.95 5.48 0.99
CA GLU A 45 -1.71 6.55 0.02
C GLU A 45 -0.24 6.94 0.01
N GLN A 46 0.37 7.13 1.18
CA GLN A 46 1.81 7.41 1.28
C GLN A 46 2.66 6.30 0.68
N ILE A 47 2.26 5.03 0.84
CA ILE A 47 2.93 3.88 0.20
C ILE A 47 2.84 3.98 -1.33
N VAL A 48 1.68 4.34 -1.86
CA VAL A 48 1.46 4.46 -3.30
C VAL A 48 2.25 5.63 -3.88
N GLU A 49 2.18 6.79 -3.25
CA GLU A 49 2.92 7.99 -3.68
C GLU A 49 4.43 7.73 -3.67
N GLU A 50 4.97 7.17 -2.59
CA GLU A 50 6.39 6.82 -2.52
C GLU A 50 6.79 5.81 -3.60
N ALA A 51 5.91 4.86 -3.94
CA ALA A 51 6.15 3.93 -5.03
C ALA A 51 6.14 4.63 -6.39
N GLU A 52 5.24 5.60 -6.62
CA GLU A 52 5.19 6.39 -7.84
C GLU A 52 6.44 7.27 -8.01
N GLU A 53 6.94 7.87 -6.93
CA GLU A 53 8.18 8.64 -6.92
C GLU A 53 9.44 7.78 -7.13
N SER A 54 9.39 6.51 -6.73
CA SER A 54 10.53 5.59 -6.84
C SER A 54 10.75 5.01 -8.23
N VAL A 55 9.76 5.11 -9.14
CA VAL A 55 9.81 4.47 -10.46
C VAL A 55 9.96 5.50 -11.58
N LEU A 56 10.61 5.11 -12.67
CA LEU A 56 10.76 5.98 -13.84
C LEU A 56 9.48 6.04 -14.68
N PRO A 57 9.25 7.12 -15.44
CA PRO A 57 8.16 7.18 -16.42
C PRO A 57 8.22 5.99 -17.40
N GLY A 58 7.08 5.39 -17.70
CA GLY A 58 7.00 4.22 -18.59
C GLY A 58 7.33 2.88 -17.91
N THR A 59 7.55 2.87 -16.59
CA THR A 59 7.70 1.63 -15.82
C THR A 59 6.47 0.73 -15.97
N SER A 60 6.70 -0.58 -16.11
CA SER A 60 5.61 -1.55 -16.21
C SER A 60 4.79 -1.65 -14.93
N GLU A 61 3.51 -2.02 -15.04
CA GLU A 61 2.63 -2.24 -13.89
C GLU A 61 3.22 -3.25 -12.89
N ALA A 62 3.88 -4.30 -13.38
CA ALA A 62 4.49 -5.32 -12.52
C ALA A 62 5.64 -4.74 -11.68
N ALA A 63 6.50 -3.93 -12.30
CA ALA A 63 7.61 -3.28 -11.59
C ALA A 63 7.11 -2.23 -10.59
N PHE A 64 6.06 -1.48 -10.94
CA PHE A 64 5.40 -0.58 -10.00
C PHE A 64 4.83 -1.33 -8.78
N LEU A 65 4.08 -2.41 -8.99
CA LEU A 65 3.53 -3.22 -7.90
C LEU A 65 4.62 -3.88 -7.04
N GLN A 66 5.77 -4.20 -7.63
CA GLN A 66 6.92 -4.68 -6.88
C GLN A 66 7.48 -3.58 -5.96
N SER A 67 7.57 -2.34 -6.43
CA SER A 67 7.97 -1.20 -5.60
C SER A 67 7.00 -1.00 -4.42
N VAL A 68 5.69 -1.01 -4.71
CA VAL A 68 4.64 -0.95 -3.67
C VAL A 68 4.83 -2.05 -2.61
N SER A 69 5.11 -3.29 -3.02
CA SER A 69 5.35 -4.40 -2.09
C SER A 69 6.52 -4.12 -1.14
N VAL A 70 7.65 -3.65 -1.67
CA VAL A 70 8.87 -3.40 -0.88
C VAL A 70 8.65 -2.25 0.10
N ILE A 71 8.04 -1.15 -0.36
CA ILE A 71 7.75 0.01 0.49
C ILE A 71 6.73 -0.36 1.57
N MET A 72 5.70 -1.13 1.22
CA MET A 72 4.73 -1.64 2.17
C MET A 72 5.40 -2.52 3.24
N ASP A 73 6.30 -3.43 2.85
CA ASP A 73 7.03 -4.26 3.82
C ASP A 73 7.80 -3.42 4.84
N ARG A 74 8.46 -2.34 4.39
CA ARG A 74 9.16 -1.38 5.25
C ARG A 74 8.20 -0.66 6.20
N ARG A 75 7.14 -0.04 5.66
CA ARG A 75 6.15 0.72 6.44
C ARG A 75 5.43 -0.14 7.47
N LEU A 76 5.03 -1.36 7.10
CA LEU A 76 4.41 -2.31 8.04
C LEU A 76 5.39 -2.79 9.11
N GLY A 77 6.67 -2.98 8.76
CA GLY A 77 7.71 -3.35 9.71
C GLY A 77 7.95 -2.28 10.78
N ASP A 78 7.81 -1.00 10.43
CA ASP A 78 7.96 0.10 11.39
C ASP A 78 6.78 0.25 12.36
N LEU A 79 5.60 -0.29 12.03
CA LEU A 79 4.41 -0.25 12.89
C LEU A 79 4.38 -1.32 14.00
N ILE A 80 5.23 -2.35 13.88
CA ILE A 80 5.25 -3.53 14.78
C ILE A 80 6.45 -3.47 15.74
N LYS A 81 7.30 -2.43 15.60
CA LYS A 81 8.42 -2.17 16.52
C LYS A 81 7.95 -1.57 17.84
#